data_AF-A0AB33IYY2-F1
#
_entry.id   AF-A0AB33IYY2-F1
#
_cell.length_a   1.000
_cell.length_b   1.000
_cell.length_c   1.000
_cell.angle_alpha   90.00
_cell.angle_beta   90.00
_cell.angle_gamma   90.00
#
_symmetry.space_group_name_H-M   'P 1'
#
loop_
_entity.id
_entity.type
_entity.pdbx_description
1 polymer ?
#
loop_
_entity_poly.entity_id
_entity_poly.type
_entity_poly.pdbx_seq_one_letter_code
_entity_poly.pdbx_strand_id
1 'polypeptide(L)'
;MGDQELLLLLAVACMVMIGVTGKAFGRHCYIAHAIIFLCYTCALVYGMIEHGAYGTSLLWFVLLASAYLLHILLMSFLLIRKAWLNRKR
;
A
#
# COMPACT_ATOMS: atom_id res chain seq x y z
N MET A 1 -5.58 -0.80 22.11
CA MET A 1 -5.33 -1.17 20.70
C MET A 1 -3.87 -1.59 20.62
N GLY A 2 -3.58 -2.85 20.31
CA GLY A 2 -2.21 -3.37 20.26
C GLY A 2 -1.50 -3.02 18.95
N ASP A 3 -0.16 -3.00 18.93
CA ASP A 3 0.63 -2.69 17.71
C ASP A 3 0.23 -3.58 16.51
N GLN A 4 -0.14 -4.84 16.77
CA GLN A 4 -0.63 -5.77 15.77
C GLN A 4 -1.95 -5.34 15.12
N GLU A 5 -2.88 -4.77 15.90
CA GLU A 5 -4.16 -4.28 15.39
C GLU A 5 -3.95 -3.05 14.51
N LEU A 6 -2.99 -2.19 14.86
CA LEU A 6 -2.64 -0.99 14.09
C LEU A 6 -1.98 -1.36 12.76
N LEU A 7 -1.10 -2.36 12.75
CA LEU A 7 -0.50 -2.92 11.54
C LEU A 7 -1.55 -3.55 10.61
N LEU A 8 -2.48 -4.32 11.19
CA LEU A 8 -3.58 -4.92 10.44
C LEU A 8 -4.45 -3.84 9.78
N LEU A 9 -4.77 -2.78 10.52
CA LEU A 9 -5.58 -1.67 10.03
C LEU A 9 -4.86 -0.91 8.90
N LEU A 10 -3.54 -0.71 9.02
CA LEU A 10 -2.71 -0.10 7.99
C LEU A 10 -2.60 -0.98 6.72
N ALA A 11 -2.45 -2.29 6.88
CA ALA A 11 -2.42 -3.25 5.77
C ALA A 11 -3.75 -3.24 4.99
N VAL A 12 -4.88 -3.27 5.71
CA VAL A 12 -6.22 -3.23 5.11
C VAL A 12 -6.44 -1.90 4.39
N ALA A 13 -6.06 -0.77 5.02
CA ALA A 13 -6.16 0.55 4.39
C ALA A 13 -5.35 0.62 3.08
N CYS A 14 -4.12 0.08 3.08
CA CYS A 14 -3.29 0.02 1.87
C CYS A 14 -3.95 -0.83 0.78
N MET A 15 -4.50 -2.01 1.11
CA MET A 15 -5.17 -2.88 0.14
C MET A 15 -6.43 -2.25 -0.46
N VAL A 16 -7.25 -1.57 0.36
CA VAL A 16 -8.42 -0.82 -0.11
C VAL A 16 -8.00 0.29 -1.06
N MET A 17 -6.97 1.07 -0.70
CA MET A 17 -6.44 2.14 -1.54
C MET A 17 -5.88 1.61 -2.87
N ILE A 18 -5.12 0.52 -2.86
CA ILE A 18 -4.62 -0.16 -4.06
C ILE A 18 -5.79 -0.59 -4.96
N GLY A 19 -6.86 -1.16 -4.39
CA GLY A 19 -8.05 -1.58 -5.12
C GLY A 19 -8.82 -0.43 -5.77
N VAL A 20 -9.05 0.66 -5.02
CA VAL A 20 -9.75 1.86 -5.53
C VAL A 20 -8.95 2.51 -6.66
N THR A 21 -7.64 2.66 -6.48
CA THR A 21 -6.76 3.30 -7.47
C THR A 21 -6.59 2.44 -8.73
N GLY A 22 -6.53 1.11 -8.57
CA GLY A 22 -6.45 0.17 -9.70
C GLY A 22 -7.68 0.18 -10.60
N LYS A 23 -8.86 0.49 -10.06
CA LYS A 23 -10.07 0.69 -10.87
C LYS A 23 -9.98 1.93 -11.77
N ALA A 24 -9.23 2.95 -11.36
CA ALA A 24 -9.09 4.22 -12.10
C ALA A 24 -7.99 4.21 -13.17
N PHE A 25 -6.90 3.43 -12.98
CA PHE A 25 -5.73 3.42 -13.87
C PHE A 25 -5.61 2.18 -14.78
N GLY A 26 -6.35 1.10 -14.48
CA GLY A 26 -6.23 -0.20 -15.15
C GLY A 26 -5.79 -1.29 -14.16
N ARG A 27 -6.59 -2.36 -14.09
CA ARG A 27 -6.49 -3.38 -13.03
C ARG A 27 -5.15 -4.13 -13.00
N HIS A 28 -4.54 -4.38 -14.15
CA HIS A 28 -3.39 -5.30 -14.25
C HIS A 28 -2.15 -4.85 -13.48
N CYS A 29 -1.77 -3.57 -13.58
CA CYS A 29 -0.59 -3.05 -12.89
C CYS A 29 -0.79 -3.03 -11.36
N TYR A 30 -2.00 -2.67 -10.91
CA TYR A 30 -2.33 -2.61 -9.49
C TYR A 30 -2.50 -3.99 -8.83
N ILE A 31 -2.88 -5.02 -9.59
CA ILE A 31 -2.88 -6.40 -9.09
C ILE A 31 -1.46 -6.86 -8.77
N ALA A 32 -0.48 -6.57 -9.63
CA ALA A 32 0.93 -6.89 -9.35
C ALA A 32 1.43 -6.19 -8.07
N HIS A 33 1.10 -4.91 -7.92
CA HIS A 33 1.38 -4.13 -6.72
C HIS A 33 0.70 -4.69 -5.45
N ALA A 34 -0.56 -5.13 -5.56
CA ALA A 34 -1.27 -5.79 -4.45
C ALA A 34 -0.58 -7.10 -4.04
N ILE A 35 -0.20 -7.93 -5.02
CA ILE A 35 0.49 -9.20 -4.77
C ILE A 35 1.83 -8.97 -4.08
N ILE A 36 2.63 -8.01 -4.59
CA ILE A 36 3.92 -7.67 -3.99
C ILE A 36 3.73 -7.18 -2.55
N PHE A 37 2.81 -6.25 -2.32
CA PHE A 37 2.53 -5.73 -0.98
C PHE A 37 2.09 -6.83 -0.01
N LEU A 38 1.22 -7.75 -0.47
CA LEU A 38 0.76 -8.87 0.33
C LEU A 38 1.91 -9.83 0.69
N CYS A 39 2.75 -10.20 -0.29
CA CYS A 39 3.90 -11.08 -0.05
C CYS A 39 4.88 -10.49 0.98
N TYR A 40 5.23 -9.20 0.85
CA TYR A 40 6.10 -8.53 1.81
C TYR A 40 5.44 -8.40 3.19
N THR A 41 4.14 -8.11 3.24
CA THR A 41 3.40 -8.06 4.51
C THR A 41 3.44 -9.42 5.21
N CYS A 42 3.16 -10.51 4.49
CA CYS A 42 3.23 -11.86 5.04
C CYS A 42 4.64 -12.22 5.53
N ALA A 43 5.68 -11.87 4.78
CA ALA A 43 7.07 -12.12 5.19
C ALA A 43 7.46 -11.35 6.46
N LEU A 44 7.05 -10.09 6.57
CA LEU A 44 7.33 -9.26 7.74
C LEU A 44 6.57 -9.74 8.98
N VAL A 45 5.29 -10.11 8.82
CA VAL A 45 4.48 -10.70 9.89
C VAL A 45 5.04 -12.05 10.34
N TYR A 46 5.46 -12.91 9.41
CA TYR A 46 6.15 -14.16 9.72
C TYR A 46 7.42 -13.92 10.53
N GLY A 47 8.26 -12.96 10.12
CA GLY A 47 9.47 -12.59 10.86
C GLY A 47 9.18 -12.02 12.26
N MET A 48 8.03 -11.37 12.46
CA MET A 48 7.59 -10.94 13.80
C MET A 48 7.21 -12.11 14.68
N ILE A 49 6.39 -13.03 14.17
CA ILE A 49 5.82 -14.15 14.94
C ILE A 49 6.89 -15.19 15.28
N GLU A 50 7.69 -15.60 14.28
CA GLU A 50 8.61 -16.73 14.42
C GLU A 50 9.98 -16.33 14.96
N HIS A 51 10.48 -15.14 14.61
CA HIS A 51 11.86 -14.74 14.94
C HIS A 51 11.92 -13.68 16.05
N GLY A 52 10.77 -13.24 16.58
CA GLY A 52 10.69 -12.20 17.61
C GLY A 52 11.27 -10.85 17.18
N ALA A 53 11.45 -10.63 15.86
CA ALA A 53 12.08 -9.45 15.28
C ALA A 53 11.11 -8.27 15.19
N TYR A 54 10.41 -7.97 16.29
CA TYR A 54 9.30 -7.00 16.31
C TYR A 54 9.72 -5.61 15.83
N GLY A 55 10.80 -5.04 16.36
CA GLY A 55 11.21 -3.67 16.03
C GLY A 55 11.63 -3.50 14.57
N THR A 56 12.45 -4.41 14.05
CA THR A 56 12.93 -4.36 12.66
C THR A 56 11.81 -4.61 11.67
N SER A 57 11.02 -5.68 11.85
CA SER A 57 9.90 -5.98 10.96
C SER A 57 8.82 -4.89 10.95
N LEU A 58 8.54 -4.29 12.11
CA LEU A 58 7.59 -3.17 12.22
C LEU A 58 8.08 -1.96 11.42
N LEU A 59 9.35 -1.59 11.57
CA LEU A 59 9.93 -0.45 10.86
C LEU A 59 9.93 -0.68 9.34
N TRP A 60 10.28 -1.88 8.89
CA TRP A 60 10.21 -2.26 7.47
C TRP A 60 8.78 -2.25 6.93
N PHE A 61 7.81 -2.71 7.72
CA PHE A 61 6.40 -2.68 7.34
C PHE A 61 5.89 -1.25 7.18
N VAL A 62 6.20 -0.37 8.13
CA VAL A 62 5.81 1.04 8.07
C VAL A 62 6.45 1.73 6.87
N LEU A 63 7.73 1.48 6.58
CA LEU A 63 8.41 2.02 5.40
C LEU A 63 7.75 1.54 4.10
N LEU A 64 7.45 0.24 4.01
CA LEU A 64 6.76 -0.34 2.86
C LEU A 64 5.38 0.27 2.65
N ALA A 65 4.56 0.34 3.71
CA ALA A 65 3.23 0.93 3.66
C ALA A 65 3.28 2.41 3.25
N SER A 66 4.22 3.18 3.81
CA SER A 66 4.41 4.60 3.47
C SER A 66 4.82 4.80 2.00
N ALA A 67 5.73 3.96 1.49
CA ALA A 67 6.16 4.00 0.09
C ALA A 67 5.00 3.72 -0.87
N TYR A 68 4.17 2.72 -0.55
CA TYR A 68 2.96 2.42 -1.32
C TYR A 68 1.92 3.55 -1.26
N LEU A 69 1.75 4.16 -0.09
CA LEU A 69 0.83 5.29 0.08
C LEU A 69 1.28 6.50 -0.77
N LEU A 70 2.57 6.83 -0.75
CA LEU A 70 3.16 7.88 -1.58
C LEU A 70 2.98 7.57 -3.07
N HIS A 71 3.22 6.33 -3.49
CA HIS A 71 3.03 5.90 -4.87
C HIS A 71 1.57 6.08 -5.34
N ILE A 72 0.61 5.68 -4.51
CA ILE A 72 -0.83 5.83 -4.79
C ILE A 72 -1.23 7.32 -4.88
N LEU A 73 -0.73 8.15 -3.96
CA LEU A 73 -0.97 9.59 -3.96
C LEU A 73 -0.43 10.26 -5.22
N LEU A 74 0.79 9.91 -5.63
CA LEU A 74 1.41 10.44 -6.85
C LEU A 74 0.60 10.09 -8.10
N MET A 75 0.18 8.83 -8.22
CA MET A 75 -0.66 8.39 -9.34
C MET A 75 -2.02 9.12 -9.35
N SER A 76 -2.66 9.24 -8.19
CA SER A 76 -3.93 9.96 -8.05
C SER A 76 -3.80 11.44 -8.44
N PHE A 77 -2.71 12.11 -8.04
CA PHE A 77 -2.43 13.49 -8.43
C PHE A 77 -2.28 13.64 -9.95
N LEU A 78 -1.57 12.72 -10.61
CA LEU A 78 -1.42 12.72 -12.07
C LEU A 78 -2.77 12.56 -12.78
N LEU A 79 -3.69 11.76 -12.26
CA LEU A 79 -5.05 11.63 -12.81
C LEU A 79 -5.84 12.93 -12.70
N ILE A 80 -5.84 13.55 -11.52
CA ILE A 80 -6.56 14.81 -11.30
C ILE A 80 -6.03 15.88 -12.24
N ARG A 81 -4.70 15.98 -12.37
CA ARG A 81 -4.05 16.92 -13.29
C ARG A 81 -4.43 16.65 -14.74
N LYS A 82 -4.40 15.38 -15.18
CA LYS A 82 -4.80 15.00 -16.55
C LYS A 82 -6.28 15.32 -16.82
N ALA A 83 -7.17 15.00 -15.89
CA ALA A 83 -8.60 15.27 -16.00
C ALA A 83 -8.91 16.78 -16.03
N TRP A 84 -8.11 17.59 -15.32
CA TRP A 84 -8.24 19.05 -15.35
C TRP A 84 -7.77 19.66 -16.69
N LEU A 85 -6.64 19.18 -17.22
CA LEU A 85 -6.13 19.62 -18.52
C LEU A 85 -7.09 19.26 -19.67
N ASN A 86 -7.68 18.06 -19.64
CA ASN A 86 -8.66 17.64 -20.64
C ASN A 86 -9.97 18.45 -20.60
N ARG A 87 -10.34 19.06 -19.46
CA ARG A 87 -11.52 19.94 -19.37
C ARG A 87 -11.28 21.34 -19.93
N LYS A 88 -10.02 21.72 -20.19
CA LYS A 88 -9.64 23.04 -20.73
C LYS A 88 -9.41 23.03 -22.25
N ARG A 89 -9.40 21.87 -22.89
CA ARG A 89 -9.44 21.71 -24.35
C ARG A 89 -10.88 21.51 -24.78
#